data_AF-A0A060BLH1-F1
#
_entry.id   AF-A0A060BLH1-F1
#
_cell.length_a   1.000
_cell.length_b   1.000
_cell.length_c   1.000
_cell.angle_alpha   90.00
_cell.angle_beta   90.00
_cell.angle_gamma   90.00
#
_symmetry.space_group_name_H-M   'P 1'
#
loop_
_entity.id
_entity.type
_entity.pdbx_description
1 polymer ?
#
loop_
_entity_poly.entity_id
_entity_poly.type
_entity_poly.pdbx_seq_one_letter_code
_entity_poly.pdbx_strand_id
1 'polypeptide(L)' 'RTDISGAVLRPDGAGGQAFMVYHNFNVFRRYNPSDFYALAAGLLGNMTA' A
#
# COMPACT_ATOMS: atom_id res chain seq x y z
N ARG A 1 -5.47 13.43 -5.15
CA ARG A 1 -4.47 14.33 -5.76
C ARG A 1 -4.07 13.73 -7.10
N THR A 2 -4.34 14.41 -8.21
CA THR A 2 -4.09 13.91 -9.58
C THR A 2 -2.65 14.12 -10.03
N ASP A 3 -1.88 14.86 -9.25
CA ASP A 3 -0.48 15.23 -9.42
C ASP A 3 0.51 14.20 -8.83
N ILE A 4 0.03 13.21 -8.09
CA ILE A 4 0.89 12.21 -7.43
C ILE A 4 0.81 10.88 -8.18
N SER A 5 1.97 10.40 -8.63
CA SER A 5 2.11 9.07 -9.23
C SER A 5 1.85 7.97 -8.20
N GLY A 6 1.01 7.00 -8.57
CA GLY A 6 0.79 5.78 -7.79
C GLY A 6 0.63 4.55 -8.67
N ALA A 7 0.47 3.40 -8.03
CA ALA A 7 0.30 2.11 -8.67
C ALA A 7 -0.91 1.38 -8.08
N VAL A 8 -1.49 0.47 -8.86
CA VAL A 8 -2.52 -0.45 -8.38
C VAL A 8 -1.84 -1.69 -7.84
N LEU A 9 -2.02 -1.96 -6.54
CA LEU A 9 -1.58 -3.17 -5.88
C LEU A 9 -2.75 -4.15 -5.74
N ARG A 10 -2.49 -5.42 -6.04
CA ARG A 10 -3.44 -6.53 -5.88
C ARG A 10 -2.77 -7.66 -5.09
N PRO A 11 -2.78 -7.60 -3.75
CA PRO A 11 -1.99 -8.51 -2.93
C PRO A 11 -2.44 -9.97 -3.10
N ASP A 12 -3.74 -10.21 -3.29
CA ASP A 12 -4.31 -11.55 -3.54
C ASP A 12 -4.44 -11.88 -5.04
N GLY A 13 -3.88 -11.05 -5.93
CA GLY A 13 -4.00 -11.23 -7.36
C GLY A 13 -5.42 -11.00 -7.90
N ALA A 14 -5.83 -11.83 -8.85
CA ALA A 14 -7.08 -11.64 -9.58
C ALA A 14 -8.32 -11.95 -8.72
N GLY A 15 -9.29 -11.04 -8.70
CA GLY A 15 -10.54 -11.19 -7.92
C GLY A 15 -10.46 -10.75 -6.46
N GLY A 16 -9.27 -10.45 -5.94
CA GLY A 16 -9.08 -9.86 -4.61
C GLY A 16 -9.24 -8.33 -4.58
N GLN A 17 -9.05 -7.75 -3.40
CA GLN A 17 -9.07 -6.30 -3.22
C GLN A 17 -7.91 -5.63 -3.98
N ALA A 18 -8.17 -4.44 -4.51
CA ALA A 18 -7.19 -3.61 -5.17
C ALA A 18 -7.01 -2.30 -4.41
N PHE A 19 -5.75 -1.88 -4.26
CA PHE A 19 -5.39 -0.68 -3.50
C PHE A 19 -4.60 0.27 -4.38
N MET A 20 -4.91 1.56 -4.31
CA MET A 20 -4.03 2.59 -4.86
C MET A 20 -2.91 2.85 -3.86
N VAL A 21 -1.68 2.56 -4.25
CA VAL A 21 -0.48 2.76 -3.42
C VAL A 21 0.41 3.85 -4.01
N TYR A 22 1.09 4.58 -3.13
CA TYR A 22 1.98 5.69 -3.50
C TYR A 22 3.41 5.40 -3.04
N HIS A 23 4.33 6.34 -3.27
CA HIS A 23 5.74 6.22 -2.91
C HIS A 23 6.01 5.64 -1.51
N ASN A 24 5.23 6.07 -0.50
CA ASN A 24 5.38 5.61 0.89
C ASN A 24 5.17 4.10 1.08
N PHE A 25 4.39 3.44 0.21
CA PHE A 25 4.23 1.99 0.24
C PHE A 25 5.58 1.28 0.06
N ASN A 26 6.42 1.77 -0.86
CA ASN A 26 7.76 1.22 -1.08
C ASN A 26 8.72 1.54 0.08
N VAL A 27 8.46 2.60 0.85
CA VAL A 27 9.25 2.91 2.06
C VAL A 27 9.01 1.84 3.13
N PHE A 28 7.77 1.41 3.37
CA PHE A 28 7.49 0.29 4.29
C PHE A 28 8.10 -1.03 3.78
N ARG A 29 8.05 -1.28 2.48
CA ARG A 29 8.63 -2.49 1.88
C ARG A 29 10.15 -2.58 1.98
N ARG A 30 10.86 -1.45 2.15
CA ARG A 30 12.30 -1.46 2.44
C ARG A 30 12.60 -2.01 3.83
N TYR A 31 11.68 -1.86 4.79
CA TYR A 31 11.82 -2.44 6.13
C TYR A 31 11.47 -3.93 6.12
N ASN A 32 10.36 -4.29 5.49
CA ASN A 32 9.95 -5.67 5.28
C ASN A 32 9.28 -5.81 3.89
N PRO A 33 9.83 -6.60 2.95
CA PRO A 33 9.38 -6.68 1.56
C PRO A 33 8.04 -7.42 1.33
N SER A 34 7.14 -7.38 2.31
CA SER A 34 5.78 -7.96 2.26
C SER A 34 4.73 -6.89 1.93
N ASP A 35 3.87 -7.17 0.94
CA ASP A 35 2.79 -6.27 0.55
C ASP A 35 1.72 -6.15 1.64
N PHE A 36 1.39 -7.25 2.31
CA PHE A 36 0.44 -7.24 3.43
C PHE A 36 0.97 -6.45 4.63
N TYR A 37 2.26 -6.54 4.93
CA TYR A 37 2.88 -5.73 5.99
C TYR A 37 2.75 -4.23 5.67
N ALA A 38 3.12 -3.83 4.45
CA ALA A 38 3.05 -2.43 4.04
C ALA A 38 1.61 -1.89 4.00
N LEU A 39 0.64 -2.72 3.61
CA LEU A 39 -0.79 -2.38 3.70
C LEU A 39 -1.24 -2.22 5.15
N ALA A 40 -0.93 -3.17 6.03
CA ALA A 40 -1.32 -3.10 7.43
C ALA A 40 -0.74 -1.86 8.13
N ALA A 41 0.54 -1.56 7.94
CA ALA A 41 1.19 -0.36 8.48
C ALA A 41 0.50 0.94 8.00
N GLY A 42 0.19 1.03 6.71
CA GLY A 42 -0.52 2.19 6.15
C GLY A 42 -1.95 2.34 6.67
N LEU A 43 -2.69 1.23 6.76
CA LEU A 43 -4.07 1.22 7.26
C LEU A 43 -4.16 1.58 8.74
N LEU A 44 -3.25 1.06 9.57
CA LEU A 44 -3.17 1.43 10.98
C LEU A 44 -2.92 2.92 11.16
N GLY A 45 -1.98 3.50 10.39
CA GLY A 45 -1.74 4.95 10.40
C GLY A 45 -2.98 5.76 10.03
N ASN A 46 -3.76 5.28 9.04
CA ASN A 46 -5.01 5.89 8.65
C ASN A 46 -6.13 5.75 9.70
N MET A 47 -6.13 4.69 10.51
CA MET A 47 -7.11 4.52 11.61
C MET A 47 -6.86 5.48 12.78
N THR A 48 -5.62 5.91 12.97
CA THR A 48 -5.22 6.82 14.06
C THR A 48 -5.22 8.30 13.69
N ALA A 49 -5.38 8.62 12.41
CA ALA A 49 -5.42 9.99 11.88
C ALA A 49 -6.85 10.52 11.80
#